data_AF-A0A383E340-F1
#
_entry.id   AF-A0A383E340-F1
#
_cell.length_a   1.000
_cell.length_b   1.000
_cell.length_c   1.000
_cell.angle_alpha   90.00
_cell.angle_beta   90.00
_cell.angle_gamma   90.00
#
_symmetry.space_group_name_H-M   'P 1'
#
loop_
_entity.id
_entity.type
_entity.pdbx_description
1 polymer ?
#
loop_
_entity_poly.entity_id
_entity_poly.type
_entity_poly.pdbx_seq_one_letter_code
_entity_poly.pdbx_strand_id
1 'polypeptide(L)'
;LSSKFVAGYDAVCYVHTDPQCLLAGGREDDGSFDPDDGNQHGTACMGMASSTGIEPDGSQSNYYGAAPNASLIDVRIGTDVGAGPFENYLLEQEFYESAMNGLQWIIDHRDDAWPGVDEANHGIDIISLSWGITSHENGGSDGTDMHSRILDEAMEAGVTVSNAAGNDGPDNDGLSGMSASSLSITVAATDDHNTVDRSDDTIASYSSRGQRRDNGDGNPLNELIPEISAPGT
;
A
#
# COMPACT_ATOMS: atom_id res chain seq x y z
N LEU A 1 16.97 2.98 -6.01
CA LEU A 1 16.91 3.59 -4.66
C LEU A 1 18.27 4.08 -4.14
N SER A 2 19.41 3.75 -4.80
CA SER A 2 20.73 4.25 -4.38
C SER A 2 20.74 5.76 -4.17
N SER A 3 21.37 6.21 -3.08
CA SER A 3 21.46 7.60 -2.59
C SER A 3 20.19 8.26 -2.05
N LYS A 4 19.09 7.53 -1.86
CA LYS A 4 17.91 8.05 -1.16
C LYS A 4 18.00 7.78 0.34
N PHE A 5 17.41 8.67 1.13
CA PHE A 5 17.12 8.37 2.52
C PHE A 5 16.11 7.22 2.58
N VAL A 6 16.36 6.28 3.48
CA VAL A 6 15.45 5.19 3.80
C VAL A 6 15.32 5.18 5.31
N ALA A 7 14.11 5.48 5.79
CA ALA A 7 13.64 5.08 7.10
C ALA A 7 12.69 3.90 6.90
N GLY A 8 12.44 3.14 7.95
CA GLY A 8 11.46 2.07 7.85
C GLY A 8 11.03 1.48 9.17
N TYR A 9 10.01 0.65 9.06
CA TYR A 9 9.36 -0.02 10.17
C TYR A 9 8.95 -1.42 9.75
N ASP A 10 9.42 -2.42 10.48
CA ASP A 10 8.97 -3.79 10.29
C ASP A 10 7.80 -4.08 11.24
N ALA A 11 6.58 -4.04 10.71
CA ALA A 11 5.38 -4.35 11.46
C ALA A 11 5.13 -5.86 11.62
N VAL A 12 5.87 -6.69 10.89
CA VAL A 12 5.84 -8.16 10.96
C VAL A 12 6.83 -8.68 12.00
N CYS A 13 7.81 -7.85 12.39
CA CYS A 13 8.76 -8.11 13.46
C CYS A 13 8.07 -8.19 14.83
N TYR A 14 7.48 -9.34 15.11
CA TYR A 14 6.97 -9.69 16.43
C TYR A 14 8.09 -10.33 17.25
N VAL A 15 8.67 -9.55 18.17
CA VAL A 15 9.79 -9.96 19.06
C VAL A 15 9.56 -11.26 19.84
N HIS A 16 8.35 -11.82 19.85
CA HIS A 16 8.01 -13.06 20.54
C HIS A 16 7.88 -14.28 19.60
N THR A 17 7.65 -14.09 18.30
CA THR A 17 7.32 -15.17 17.35
C THR A 17 8.21 -15.21 16.10
N ASP A 18 8.95 -14.13 15.80
CA ASP A 18 9.88 -14.09 14.66
C ASP A 18 11.36 -14.17 15.10
N PRO A 19 12.06 -15.31 14.85
CA PRO A 19 13.48 -15.45 15.13
C PRO A 19 14.38 -14.50 14.32
N GLN A 20 13.95 -14.10 13.11
CA GLN A 20 14.71 -13.16 12.29
C GLN A 20 14.65 -11.76 12.89
N CYS A 21 13.47 -11.31 13.31
CA CYS A 21 13.26 -10.10 14.10
C CYS A 21 14.18 -10.05 15.34
N LEU A 22 14.21 -11.12 16.14
CA LEU A 22 15.08 -11.19 17.33
C LEU A 22 16.58 -11.13 16.99
N LEU A 23 17.00 -11.79 15.90
CA LEU A 23 18.40 -11.79 15.46
C LEU A 23 18.82 -10.43 14.85
N ALA A 24 17.85 -9.65 14.36
CA ALA A 24 18.06 -8.32 13.81
C ALA A 24 18.11 -7.21 14.89
N GLY A 25 17.91 -7.55 16.17
CA GLY A 25 17.94 -6.59 17.29
C GLY A 25 16.58 -6.36 17.95
N GLY A 26 15.50 -6.87 17.36
CA GLY A 26 14.13 -6.65 17.78
C GLY A 26 13.41 -5.60 16.92
N ARG A 27 12.16 -5.30 17.27
CA ARG A 27 11.34 -4.32 16.58
C ARG A 27 11.74 -2.91 17.02
N GLU A 28 12.52 -2.23 16.19
CA GLU A 28 12.76 -0.80 16.34
C GLU A 28 11.53 -0.03 15.84
N ASP A 29 11.09 0.99 16.57
CA ASP A 29 9.90 1.79 16.29
C ASP A 29 10.22 3.25 15.94
N ASP A 30 11.49 3.64 15.87
CA ASP A 30 11.94 5.01 15.62
C ASP A 30 12.21 5.32 14.13
N GLY A 31 11.90 4.37 13.24
CA GLY A 31 12.14 4.51 11.80
C GLY A 31 13.57 4.18 11.36
N SER A 32 14.46 3.76 12.25
CA SER A 32 15.87 3.49 11.94
C SER A 32 16.12 2.15 11.24
N PHE A 33 15.10 1.30 11.12
CA PHE A 33 15.20 -0.04 10.57
C PHE A 33 14.75 -0.06 9.11
N ASP A 34 15.60 -0.55 8.20
CA ASP A 34 15.26 -0.75 6.79
C ASP A 34 14.90 -2.22 6.57
N PRO A 35 13.60 -2.59 6.50
CA PRO A 35 13.20 -3.98 6.31
C PRO A 35 13.56 -4.48 4.91
N ASP A 36 14.13 -5.68 4.81
CA ASP A 36 14.42 -6.29 3.50
C ASP A 36 13.14 -6.88 2.88
N ASP A 37 12.92 -6.63 1.60
CA ASP A 37 11.80 -7.15 0.83
C ASP A 37 12.17 -8.50 0.20
N GLY A 38 11.98 -9.59 0.96
CA GLY A 38 12.21 -10.95 0.46
C GLY A 38 11.22 -11.40 -0.61
N ASN A 39 10.08 -10.71 -0.78
CA ASN A 39 9.05 -11.07 -1.77
C ASN A 39 9.21 -10.36 -3.12
N GLN A 40 9.79 -9.15 -3.13
CA GLN A 40 9.98 -8.25 -4.26
C GLN A 40 8.73 -7.44 -4.67
N HIS A 41 7.55 -7.73 -4.14
CA HIS A 41 6.33 -6.98 -4.47
C HIS A 41 6.44 -5.51 -4.03
N GLY A 42 6.90 -5.24 -2.81
CA GLY A 42 7.10 -3.88 -2.30
C GLY A 42 8.12 -3.11 -3.14
N THR A 43 9.23 -3.76 -3.49
CA THR A 43 10.29 -3.23 -4.36
C THR A 43 9.75 -2.87 -5.74
N ALA A 44 8.91 -3.74 -6.34
CA ALA A 44 8.29 -3.47 -7.63
C ALA A 44 7.34 -2.27 -7.57
N CYS A 45 6.47 -2.19 -6.56
CA CYS A 45 5.57 -1.07 -6.32
C CYS A 45 6.35 0.24 -6.14
N MET A 46 7.38 0.25 -5.31
CA MET A 46 8.21 1.44 -5.09
C MET A 46 9.05 1.82 -6.31
N GLY A 47 9.40 0.85 -7.16
CA GLY A 47 10.00 1.10 -8.47
C GLY A 47 9.08 1.93 -9.37
N MET A 48 7.80 1.54 -9.49
CA MET A 48 6.79 2.28 -10.26
C MET A 48 6.49 3.66 -9.66
N ALA A 49 6.53 3.79 -8.34
CA ALA A 49 6.27 5.07 -7.68
C ALA A 49 7.47 6.03 -7.78
N SER A 50 8.69 5.58 -7.53
CA SER A 50 9.82 6.48 -7.22
C SER A 50 11.19 6.09 -7.79
N SER A 51 11.27 5.12 -8.71
CA SER A 51 12.54 4.74 -9.33
C SER A 51 13.23 5.95 -10.00
N THR A 52 14.54 6.06 -9.79
CA THR A 52 15.42 7.04 -10.46
C THR A 52 15.90 6.56 -11.83
N GLY A 53 15.53 5.34 -12.23
CA GLY A 53 16.02 4.68 -13.44
C GLY A 53 17.50 4.26 -13.37
N ILE A 54 18.13 4.32 -12.20
CA ILE A 54 19.51 3.86 -12.02
C ILE A 54 19.50 2.38 -11.66
N GLU A 55 20.15 1.58 -12.51
CA GLU A 55 20.29 0.13 -12.35
C GLU A 55 21.34 -0.23 -11.29
N PRO A 56 21.38 -1.49 -10.81
CA PRO A 56 22.36 -1.94 -9.81
C PRO A 56 23.82 -1.77 -10.23
N ASP A 57 24.12 -1.78 -11.54
CA ASP A 57 25.46 -1.56 -12.08
C ASP A 57 25.82 -0.06 -12.26
N GLY A 58 24.91 0.84 -11.87
CA GLY A 58 25.06 2.29 -11.99
C GLY A 58 24.72 2.85 -13.37
N SER A 59 24.27 2.03 -14.31
CA SER A 59 23.81 2.49 -15.62
C SER A 59 22.42 3.13 -15.56
N GLN A 60 22.13 4.01 -16.52
CA GLN A 60 20.83 4.67 -16.64
C GLN A 60 19.91 3.84 -17.54
N SER A 61 18.74 3.48 -17.03
CA SER A 61 17.64 2.88 -17.78
C SER A 61 16.50 3.87 -18.04
N ASN A 62 15.47 3.39 -18.73
CA ASN A 62 14.24 4.13 -19.01
C ASN A 62 13.13 3.83 -17.99
N TYR A 63 13.41 3.05 -16.94
CA TYR A 63 12.43 2.64 -15.92
C TYR A 63 12.39 3.64 -14.76
N TYR A 64 11.75 4.79 -15.00
CA TYR A 64 11.53 5.82 -14.00
C TYR A 64 10.18 5.63 -13.30
N GLY A 65 10.15 5.91 -12.01
CA GLY A 65 8.89 6.01 -11.29
C GLY A 65 8.14 7.30 -11.62
N ALA A 66 6.87 7.38 -11.22
CA ALA A 66 6.05 8.58 -11.41
C ALA A 66 6.62 9.82 -10.68
N ALA A 67 7.27 9.62 -9.54
CA ALA A 67 7.91 10.65 -8.73
C ALA A 67 9.37 10.27 -8.37
N PRO A 68 10.33 10.35 -9.32
CA PRO A 68 11.71 9.89 -9.10
C PRO A 68 12.45 10.58 -7.95
N ASN A 69 12.03 11.79 -7.57
CA ASN A 69 12.64 12.57 -6.50
C ASN A 69 11.97 12.35 -5.12
N ALA A 70 10.90 11.58 -5.03
CA ALA A 70 10.28 11.25 -3.75
C ALA A 70 11.22 10.39 -2.89
N SER A 71 11.27 10.69 -1.60
CA SER A 71 11.94 9.86 -0.58
C SER A 71 11.10 8.60 -0.29
N LEU A 72 11.72 7.59 0.31
CA LEU A 72 11.05 6.33 0.67
C LEU A 72 11.11 6.14 2.19
N ILE A 73 9.97 5.76 2.75
CA ILE A 73 9.84 5.21 4.10
C ILE A 73 9.24 3.81 3.93
N ASP A 74 10.02 2.79 4.25
CA ASP A 74 9.64 1.39 4.03
C ASP A 74 8.92 0.82 5.25
N VAL A 75 7.61 0.58 5.11
CA VAL A 75 6.79 0.00 6.17
C VAL A 75 6.35 -1.40 5.76
N ARG A 76 7.06 -2.41 6.28
CA ARG A 76 6.78 -3.81 6.00
C ARG A 76 5.60 -4.29 6.82
N ILE A 77 4.48 -4.56 6.15
CA ILE A 77 3.25 -5.07 6.76
C ILE A 77 2.98 -6.56 6.49
N GLY A 78 3.73 -7.19 5.57
CA GLY A 78 3.56 -8.58 5.13
C GLY A 78 4.85 -9.39 5.10
N THR A 79 4.73 -10.73 5.03
CA THR A 79 5.87 -11.67 5.06
C THR A 79 6.52 -11.87 3.68
N ASP A 80 7.71 -12.46 3.64
CA ASP A 80 8.48 -12.76 2.40
C ASP A 80 7.77 -13.71 1.42
N VAL A 81 6.70 -14.39 1.86
CA VAL A 81 5.90 -15.26 0.98
C VAL A 81 4.97 -14.44 0.07
N GLY A 82 4.88 -13.10 0.23
CA GLY A 82 4.01 -12.22 -0.57
C GLY A 82 2.55 -12.34 -0.20
N ALA A 83 2.19 -13.45 0.43
CA ALA A 83 1.01 -13.58 1.25
C ALA A 83 1.18 -12.70 2.50
N GLY A 84 0.60 -11.51 2.44
CA GLY A 84 -0.15 -11.04 3.60
C GLY A 84 -1.21 -12.10 3.97
N PRO A 85 -1.68 -12.16 5.22
CA PRO A 85 -2.47 -13.26 5.78
C PRO A 85 -3.87 -13.49 5.18
N PHE A 86 -4.19 -12.82 4.08
CA PHE A 86 -5.53 -12.76 3.49
C PHE A 86 -5.67 -13.59 2.22
N GLU A 87 -4.59 -14.15 1.68
CA GLU A 87 -4.66 -15.09 0.54
C GLU A 87 -4.87 -16.54 0.99
N ASN A 88 -4.58 -16.88 2.25
CA ASN A 88 -4.82 -18.20 2.82
C ASN A 88 -5.14 -18.10 4.32
N TYR A 89 -6.31 -18.63 4.71
CA TYR A 89 -6.83 -18.80 6.09
C TYR A 89 -5.91 -19.59 7.06
N LEU A 90 -4.70 -19.94 6.63
CA LEU A 90 -3.72 -20.73 7.38
C LEU A 90 -2.76 -19.86 8.19
N LEU A 91 -2.82 -18.53 8.07
CA LEU A 91 -1.92 -17.60 8.74
C LEU A 91 -2.57 -17.01 10.00
N GLU A 92 -1.75 -16.86 11.05
CA GLU A 92 -2.16 -16.51 12.40
C GLU A 92 -2.70 -15.07 12.54
N GLN A 93 -3.51 -14.83 13.57
CA GLN A 93 -4.13 -13.54 13.88
C GLN A 93 -3.13 -12.38 13.98
N GLU A 94 -1.87 -12.67 14.35
CA GLU A 94 -0.74 -11.75 14.47
C GLU A 94 -0.47 -10.97 13.16
N PHE A 95 -0.80 -11.53 12.00
CA PHE A 95 -0.55 -10.86 10.73
C PHE A 95 -1.63 -9.82 10.36
N TYR A 96 -2.83 -9.88 10.93
CA TYR A 96 -3.83 -8.80 10.79
C TYR A 96 -3.37 -7.57 11.58
N GLU A 97 -2.71 -7.82 12.70
CA GLU A 97 -2.15 -6.79 13.56
C GLU A 97 -0.98 -6.08 12.86
N SER A 98 -0.24 -6.70 11.93
CA SER A 98 0.95 -6.07 11.33
C SER A 98 0.55 -4.95 10.38
N ALA A 99 -0.47 -5.14 9.55
CA ALA A 99 -0.99 -4.09 8.69
C ALA A 99 -1.55 -2.91 9.49
N MET A 100 -2.33 -3.19 10.54
CA MET A 100 -2.87 -2.14 11.40
C MET A 100 -1.78 -1.41 12.16
N ASN A 101 -0.80 -2.13 12.70
CA ASN A 101 0.34 -1.54 13.40
C ASN A 101 1.19 -0.69 12.44
N GLY A 102 1.41 -1.14 11.20
CA GLY A 102 2.15 -0.37 10.20
C GLY A 102 1.45 0.92 9.84
N LEU A 103 0.13 0.87 9.58
CA LEU A 103 -0.66 2.08 9.28
C LEU A 103 -0.72 3.03 10.48
N GLN A 104 -0.90 2.51 11.69
CA GLN A 104 -0.87 3.32 12.90
C GLN A 104 0.50 3.99 13.09
N TRP A 105 1.58 3.24 12.87
CA TRP A 105 2.93 3.77 12.94
C TRP A 105 3.12 4.93 11.96
N ILE A 106 2.62 4.80 10.73
CA ILE A 106 2.66 5.89 9.74
C ILE A 106 1.90 7.13 10.25
N ILE A 107 0.70 6.95 10.80
CA ILE A 107 -0.10 8.06 11.34
C ILE A 107 0.63 8.76 12.49
N ASP A 108 1.27 7.98 13.36
CA ASP A 108 1.98 8.49 14.54
C ASP A 108 3.26 9.27 14.15
N HIS A 109 3.95 8.84 13.08
CA HIS A 109 5.22 9.41 12.61
C HIS A 109 5.06 10.35 11.41
N ARG A 110 3.83 10.74 11.06
CA ARG A 110 3.53 11.58 9.89
C ARG A 110 4.22 12.95 9.90
N ASP A 111 4.65 13.43 11.07
CA ASP A 111 5.28 14.75 11.27
C ASP A 111 6.75 14.65 11.73
N ASP A 112 7.33 13.44 11.75
CA ASP A 112 8.61 13.18 12.39
C ASP A 112 9.82 13.76 11.64
N ALA A 113 10.74 14.35 12.39
CA ALA A 113 12.00 14.83 11.83
C ALA A 113 13.00 13.67 11.75
N TRP A 114 13.18 13.11 10.55
CA TRP A 114 14.08 11.98 10.38
C TRP A 114 15.56 12.36 10.58
N PRO A 115 16.38 11.51 11.24
CA PRO A 115 17.79 11.81 11.42
C PRO A 115 18.55 11.88 10.09
N GLY A 116 19.26 12.98 9.85
CA GLY A 116 20.17 13.10 8.71
C GLY A 116 19.51 13.43 7.37
N VAL A 117 18.22 13.80 7.36
CA VAL A 117 17.54 14.36 6.19
C VAL A 117 17.30 15.86 6.32
N ASP A 118 17.15 16.53 5.18
CA ASP A 118 16.70 17.91 5.14
C ASP A 118 15.27 18.02 5.69
N GLU A 119 14.95 19.14 6.36
CA GLU A 119 13.62 19.42 6.94
C GLU A 119 12.48 19.32 5.92
N ALA A 120 12.77 19.52 4.63
CA ALA A 120 11.83 19.32 3.54
C ALA A 120 11.40 17.86 3.31
N ASN A 121 12.06 16.89 3.94
CA ASN A 121 11.76 15.46 3.87
C ASN A 121 11.30 14.91 5.23
N HIS A 122 10.80 15.75 6.14
CA HIS A 122 10.23 15.27 7.40
C HIS A 122 8.90 14.55 7.16
N GLY A 123 8.56 13.63 8.07
CA GLY A 123 7.24 13.04 8.12
C GLY A 123 6.92 12.07 6.98
N ILE A 124 5.63 11.81 6.81
CA ILE A 124 5.06 10.92 5.80
C ILE A 124 3.85 11.60 5.17
N ASP A 125 3.95 11.92 3.88
CA ASP A 125 2.88 12.62 3.15
C ASP A 125 1.89 11.66 2.46
N ILE A 126 2.38 10.51 1.99
CA ILE A 126 1.62 9.60 1.12
C ILE A 126 1.83 8.15 1.55
N ILE A 127 0.72 7.44 1.72
CA ILE A 127 0.69 5.97 1.79
C ILE A 127 0.38 5.43 0.40
N SER A 128 1.30 4.65 -0.16
CA SER A 128 1.07 3.88 -1.39
C SER A 128 0.78 2.43 -1.05
N LEU A 129 -0.50 2.09 -0.88
CA LEU A 129 -0.96 0.79 -0.44
C LEU A 129 -1.38 -0.07 -1.65
N SER A 130 -0.46 -0.90 -2.14
CA SER A 130 -0.73 -1.87 -3.20
C SER A 130 -1.12 -3.23 -2.62
N TRP A 131 -2.15 -3.25 -1.78
CA TRP A 131 -2.56 -4.46 -1.07
C TRP A 131 -4.02 -4.39 -0.63
N GLY A 132 -4.67 -5.54 -0.52
CA GLY A 132 -6.08 -5.62 -0.13
C GLY A 132 -6.38 -6.87 0.70
N ILE A 133 -7.47 -6.81 1.46
CA ILE A 133 -7.91 -7.90 2.33
C ILE A 133 -9.14 -8.58 1.71
N THR A 134 -9.12 -9.90 1.48
CA THR A 134 -10.31 -10.55 0.91
C THR A 134 -11.50 -10.38 1.86
N SER A 135 -12.59 -9.81 1.35
CA SER A 135 -13.85 -9.69 2.09
C SER A 135 -14.47 -11.08 2.22
N HIS A 136 -14.42 -11.67 3.41
CA HIS A 136 -15.16 -12.90 3.70
C HIS A 136 -16.67 -12.65 3.97
N GLU A 137 -17.08 -11.38 3.98
CA GLU A 137 -18.49 -11.04 3.94
C GLU A 137 -19.01 -11.22 2.51
N ASN A 138 -20.09 -12.00 2.35
CA ASN A 138 -20.82 -12.06 1.09
C ASN A 138 -21.16 -10.62 0.67
N GLY A 139 -20.71 -10.18 -0.50
CA GLY A 139 -21.00 -8.88 -1.10
C GLY A 139 -20.14 -7.69 -0.68
N GLY A 140 -18.93 -7.93 -0.18
CA GLY A 140 -17.92 -6.88 0.03
C GLY A 140 -18.13 -6.04 1.29
N SER A 141 -17.13 -5.23 1.59
CA SER A 141 -17.16 -4.24 2.67
C SER A 141 -17.97 -3.00 2.28
N ASP A 142 -18.59 -2.38 3.29
CA ASP A 142 -19.22 -1.07 3.22
C ASP A 142 -18.29 0.07 3.70
N GLY A 143 -17.01 -0.20 3.90
CA GLY A 143 -16.04 0.80 4.37
C GLY A 143 -16.09 1.07 5.87
N THR A 144 -16.93 0.38 6.65
CA THR A 144 -17.01 0.57 8.11
C THR A 144 -16.17 -0.43 8.91
N ASP A 145 -15.51 -1.36 8.23
CA ASP A 145 -14.57 -2.27 8.87
C ASP A 145 -13.31 -1.53 9.34
N MET A 146 -12.59 -2.13 10.28
CA MET A 146 -11.43 -1.49 10.91
C MET A 146 -10.31 -1.14 9.93
N HIS A 147 -10.19 -1.87 8.82
CA HIS A 147 -9.13 -1.68 7.86
C HIS A 147 -9.44 -0.50 6.94
N SER A 148 -10.70 -0.32 6.53
CA SER A 148 -11.14 0.86 5.78
C SER A 148 -11.00 2.12 6.63
N ARG A 149 -11.40 2.02 7.91
CA ARG A 149 -11.43 3.17 8.81
C ARG A 149 -10.05 3.71 9.16
N ILE A 150 -9.03 2.86 9.27
CA ILE A 150 -7.67 3.37 9.52
C ILE A 150 -7.10 4.13 8.31
N LEU A 151 -7.53 3.80 7.08
CA LEU A 151 -7.19 4.61 5.90
C LEU A 151 -7.90 5.96 5.93
N ASP A 152 -9.16 5.99 6.36
CA ASP A 152 -9.89 7.23 6.57
C ASP A 152 -9.22 8.09 7.67
N GLU A 153 -8.80 7.49 8.77
CA GLU A 153 -8.07 8.17 9.85
C GLU A 153 -6.73 8.75 9.36
N ALA A 154 -6.00 8.03 8.50
CA ALA A 154 -4.77 8.54 7.88
C ALA A 154 -5.05 9.77 6.99
N MET A 155 -6.09 9.70 6.14
CA MET A 155 -6.53 10.83 5.31
C MET A 155 -6.91 12.04 6.16
N GLU A 156 -7.64 11.84 7.26
CA GLU A 156 -8.02 12.90 8.21
C GLU A 156 -6.81 13.47 8.97
N ALA A 157 -5.79 12.66 9.23
CA ALA A 157 -4.53 13.09 9.83
C ALA A 157 -3.62 13.87 8.85
N GLY A 158 -4.00 13.94 7.57
CA GLY A 158 -3.25 14.67 6.53
C GLY A 158 -2.32 13.81 5.68
N VAL A 159 -2.34 12.48 5.86
CA VAL A 159 -1.55 11.53 5.06
C VAL A 159 -2.41 11.03 3.90
N THR A 160 -2.02 11.32 2.66
CA THR A 160 -2.79 10.91 1.48
C THR A 160 -2.63 9.42 1.22
N VAL A 161 -3.72 8.67 1.20
CA VAL A 161 -3.73 7.23 0.94
C VAL A 161 -4.11 6.97 -0.52
N SER A 162 -3.21 6.33 -1.26
CA SER A 162 -3.47 5.72 -2.56
C SER A 162 -3.55 4.21 -2.39
N ASN A 163 -4.72 3.63 -2.67
CA ASN A 163 -5.02 2.23 -2.40
C ASN A 163 -5.44 1.48 -3.67
N ALA A 164 -5.06 0.20 -3.79
CA ALA A 164 -5.48 -0.61 -4.93
C ALA A 164 -6.96 -1.00 -4.82
N ALA A 165 -7.69 -1.00 -5.95
CA ALA A 165 -9.06 -1.51 -6.02
C ALA A 165 -9.17 -3.02 -5.75
N GLY A 166 -8.10 -3.75 -6.06
CA GLY A 166 -8.05 -5.21 -5.97
C GLY A 166 -8.12 -5.90 -7.34
N ASN A 167 -7.95 -7.22 -7.31
CA ASN A 167 -7.74 -8.07 -8.48
C ASN A 167 -8.83 -9.14 -8.67
N ASP A 168 -10.04 -8.90 -8.15
CA ASP A 168 -11.16 -9.87 -8.15
C ASP A 168 -12.19 -9.61 -9.27
N GLY A 169 -11.90 -8.68 -10.18
CA GLY A 169 -12.78 -8.33 -11.29
C GLY A 169 -12.90 -9.41 -12.38
N PRO A 170 -13.85 -9.24 -13.33
CA PRO A 170 -14.80 -8.12 -13.38
C PRO A 170 -16.07 -8.38 -12.59
N ASP A 171 -16.24 -9.59 -12.06
CA ASP A 171 -17.47 -10.09 -11.45
C ASP A 171 -17.42 -10.11 -9.91
N ASN A 172 -16.53 -9.32 -9.30
CA ASN A 172 -16.45 -9.20 -7.85
C ASN A 172 -17.78 -8.69 -7.27
N ASP A 173 -18.19 -9.29 -6.16
CA ASP A 173 -19.37 -8.89 -5.39
C ASP A 173 -18.92 -7.88 -4.31
N GLY A 174 -18.81 -6.61 -4.70
CA GLY A 174 -18.32 -5.51 -3.85
C GLY A 174 -16.79 -5.44 -3.76
N LEU A 175 -16.30 -4.51 -2.93
CA LEU A 175 -14.87 -4.28 -2.71
C LEU A 175 -14.40 -4.81 -1.36
N SER A 176 -13.11 -5.07 -1.24
CA SER A 176 -12.45 -5.49 0.00
C SER A 176 -12.41 -4.38 1.06
N GLY A 177 -12.25 -4.77 2.32
CA GLY A 177 -12.26 -3.84 3.45
C GLY A 177 -11.10 -2.84 3.52
N MET A 178 -10.16 -2.80 2.59
CA MET A 178 -9.22 -1.66 2.46
C MET A 178 -9.67 -0.77 1.30
N SER A 179 -9.95 -1.40 0.16
CA SER A 179 -10.44 -0.77 -1.07
C SER A 179 -11.83 -0.17 -0.93
N ALA A 180 -12.53 -0.39 0.20
CA ALA A 180 -13.82 0.17 0.52
C ALA A 180 -13.75 1.43 1.42
N SER A 181 -12.56 1.93 1.75
CA SER A 181 -12.39 3.19 2.51
C SER A 181 -13.15 4.34 1.85
N SER A 182 -13.74 5.20 2.69
CA SER A 182 -14.57 6.32 2.21
C SER A 182 -13.77 7.53 1.75
N LEU A 183 -12.51 7.64 2.19
CA LEU A 183 -11.66 8.80 1.95
C LEU A 183 -10.41 8.48 1.12
N SER A 184 -9.90 7.25 1.14
CA SER A 184 -8.70 6.87 0.37
C SER A 184 -8.94 6.95 -1.14
N ILE A 185 -7.90 7.19 -1.91
CA ILE A 185 -7.96 7.19 -3.37
C ILE A 185 -7.83 5.75 -3.86
N THR A 186 -8.93 5.16 -4.32
CA THR A 186 -8.96 3.78 -4.82
C THR A 186 -8.63 3.75 -6.32
N VAL A 187 -7.64 2.94 -6.70
CA VAL A 187 -7.07 2.91 -8.05
C VAL A 187 -7.41 1.60 -8.76
N ALA A 188 -8.14 1.71 -9.88
CA ALA A 188 -8.36 0.61 -10.82
C ALA A 188 -7.14 0.39 -11.74
N ALA A 189 -6.98 -0.84 -12.25
CA ALA A 189 -5.93 -1.16 -13.20
C ALA A 189 -6.42 -1.06 -14.65
N THR A 190 -5.66 -0.38 -15.51
CA THR A 190 -5.83 -0.41 -16.97
C THR A 190 -4.83 -1.36 -17.62
N ASP A 191 -5.25 -1.98 -18.72
CA ASP A 191 -4.41 -2.63 -19.72
C ASP A 191 -4.06 -1.56 -20.76
N ASP A 192 -2.77 -1.23 -20.85
CA ASP A 192 -2.25 -0.21 -21.78
C ASP A 192 -1.97 -0.76 -23.19
N HIS A 193 -2.27 -2.06 -23.41
CA HIS A 193 -2.04 -2.81 -24.65
C HIS A 193 -0.59 -2.73 -25.14
N ASN A 194 0.35 -2.40 -24.24
CA ASN A 194 1.74 -2.09 -24.53
C ASN A 194 1.89 -1.03 -25.63
N THR A 195 1.06 0.02 -25.58
CA THR A 195 1.13 1.15 -26.50
C THR A 195 1.33 2.48 -25.76
N VAL A 196 1.80 3.50 -26.49
CA VAL A 196 1.95 4.87 -25.97
C VAL A 196 0.65 5.66 -26.10
N ASP A 197 -0.22 5.25 -27.02
CA ASP A 197 -1.53 5.87 -27.17
C ASP A 197 -2.38 5.42 -25.98
N ARG A 198 -3.14 6.34 -25.40
CA ARG A 198 -4.01 6.05 -24.25
C ARG A 198 -5.47 5.91 -24.66
N SER A 199 -5.76 6.09 -25.95
CA SER A 199 -7.12 6.04 -26.48
C SER A 199 -7.64 4.61 -26.67
N ASP A 200 -6.74 3.62 -26.67
CA ASP A 200 -7.05 2.19 -26.67
C ASP A 200 -6.89 1.53 -25.29
N ASP A 201 -6.42 2.24 -24.27
CA ASP A 201 -6.42 1.79 -22.88
C ASP A 201 -7.80 1.26 -22.48
N THR A 202 -7.83 0.05 -21.92
CA THR A 202 -9.06 -0.54 -21.38
C THR A 202 -8.90 -0.87 -19.92
N ILE A 203 -9.99 -0.96 -19.16
CA ILE A 203 -9.87 -1.44 -17.79
C ILE A 203 -9.48 -2.93 -17.81
N ALA A 204 -8.40 -3.29 -17.13
CA ALA A 204 -7.90 -4.66 -17.07
C ALA A 204 -8.98 -5.60 -16.53
N SER A 205 -9.04 -6.82 -17.06
CA SER A 205 -10.14 -7.75 -16.75
C SER A 205 -10.22 -8.10 -15.26
N TYR A 206 -9.07 -8.23 -14.60
CA TYR A 206 -8.98 -8.57 -13.18
C TYR A 206 -9.25 -7.39 -12.25
N SER A 207 -9.22 -6.15 -12.74
CA SER A 207 -9.40 -5.00 -11.86
C SER A 207 -10.79 -5.05 -11.22
N SER A 208 -10.84 -4.98 -9.89
CA SER A 208 -12.12 -4.98 -9.18
C SER A 208 -13.01 -3.82 -9.63
N ARG A 209 -14.32 -4.05 -9.61
CA ARG A 209 -15.36 -3.11 -10.06
C ARG A 209 -16.12 -2.56 -8.88
N GLY A 210 -16.44 -1.27 -8.96
CA GLY A 210 -17.38 -0.62 -8.07
C GLY A 210 -18.83 -1.00 -8.33
N GLN A 211 -19.75 -0.54 -7.48
CA GLN A 211 -19.51 0.28 -6.28
C GLN A 211 -19.10 -0.61 -5.09
N ARG A 212 -18.52 -0.03 -4.04
CA ARG A 212 -18.52 -0.71 -2.73
C ARG A 212 -19.94 -0.75 -2.17
N ARG A 213 -20.15 -1.48 -1.06
CA ARG A 213 -21.44 -1.53 -0.40
C ARG A 213 -21.78 -0.18 0.26
N ASP A 214 -23.06 0.19 0.21
CA ASP A 214 -23.63 1.35 0.90
C ASP A 214 -23.59 1.15 2.42
N ASN A 215 -23.02 2.11 3.15
CA ASN A 215 -22.92 2.11 4.61
C ASN A 215 -24.09 2.86 5.29
N GLY A 216 -25.00 3.45 4.51
CA GLY A 216 -26.17 4.17 4.99
C GLY A 216 -25.87 5.58 5.53
N ASP A 217 -24.71 6.17 5.22
CA ASP A 217 -24.34 7.52 5.68
C ASP A 217 -25.05 8.65 4.89
N GLY A 218 -25.70 8.30 3.78
CA GLY A 218 -26.45 9.22 2.94
C GLY A 218 -25.60 10.00 1.93
N ASN A 219 -24.34 9.60 1.71
CA ASN A 219 -23.42 10.18 0.74
C ASN A 219 -23.09 9.18 -0.38
N PRO A 220 -23.95 9.04 -1.42
CA PRO A 220 -23.81 8.04 -2.49
C PRO A 220 -22.55 8.19 -3.37
N LEU A 221 -21.70 9.19 -3.12
CA LEU A 221 -20.50 9.46 -3.88
C LEU A 221 -19.28 8.70 -3.35
N ASN A 222 -19.22 8.45 -2.04
CA ASN A 222 -18.07 7.73 -1.45
C ASN A 222 -18.17 6.21 -1.66
N GLU A 223 -19.26 5.72 -2.23
CA GLU A 223 -19.38 4.36 -2.76
C GLU A 223 -18.95 4.24 -4.22
N LEU A 224 -18.86 5.35 -4.97
CA LEU A 224 -18.48 5.41 -6.39
C LEU A 224 -16.97 5.26 -6.60
N ILE A 225 -16.44 4.14 -6.14
CA ILE A 225 -15.02 3.81 -6.23
C ILE A 225 -14.86 2.55 -7.10
N PRO A 226 -13.77 2.38 -7.87
CA PRO A 226 -12.53 3.18 -7.86
C PRO A 226 -12.67 4.57 -8.51
N GLU A 227 -12.03 5.59 -7.92
CA GLU A 227 -12.11 6.98 -8.36
C GLU A 227 -11.29 7.25 -9.62
N ILE A 228 -10.14 6.57 -9.73
CA ILE A 228 -9.20 6.75 -10.84
C ILE A 228 -8.70 5.39 -11.33
N SER A 229 -8.07 5.40 -12.51
CA SER A 229 -7.42 4.22 -13.07
C SER A 229 -6.01 4.56 -13.52
N ALA A 230 -5.09 3.59 -13.39
CA ALA A 230 -3.69 3.71 -13.79
C ALA A 230 -3.20 2.41 -14.47
N PRO A 231 -2.11 2.47 -15.27
CA PRO A 231 -1.54 1.28 -15.91
C PRO A 231 -1.20 0.20 -14.88
N GLY A 232 -1.66 -1.03 -15.13
CA GLY A 232 -1.39 -2.20 -14.29
C GLY A 232 -1.13 -3.48 -15.08
N THR A 233 -1.26 -3.46 -16.41
CA THR A 233 -0.94 -4.56 -17.33
C THR A 233 -0.44 -4.03 -18.65
#